data_AF-X1CRP8-F1
#
_entry.id   AF-X1CRP8-F1
#
_cell.length_a   1.000
_cell.length_b   1.000
_cell.length_c   1.000
_cell.angle_alpha   90.00
_cell.angle_beta   90.00
_cell.angle_gamma   90.00
#
_symmetry.space_group_name_H-M   'P 1'
#
loop_
_entity.id
_entity.type
_entity.pdbx_description
1 polymer ?
#
loop_
_entity_poly.entity_id
_entity_poly.type
_entity_poly.pdbx_seq_one_letter_code
_entity_poly.pdbx_strand_id
1 'polypeptide(L)'
;MKLGTLFLENNLILAPMLQVSTAPFRRFCRKFGNIGLVSVPMLYTKRIETHSRTVLRYLHKIEEERPVSVQLIGSDLDALKSSIDFL
;
A
#
# COMPACT_ATOMS: atom_id res chain seq x y z
N MET A 1 -6.67 1.65 16.95
CA MET A 1 -5.34 1.01 17.15
C MET A 1 -4.25 2.05 16.94
N LYS A 2 -3.11 2.00 17.66
CA LYS A 2 -2.02 3.00 17.52
C LYS A 2 -0.77 2.35 16.91
N LEU A 3 -0.21 2.96 15.88
CA LEU A 3 1.03 2.56 15.20
C LEU A 3 1.99 3.77 15.17
N GLY A 4 2.90 3.85 16.13
CA GLY A 4 3.75 5.04 16.30
C GLY A 4 2.91 6.30 16.50
N THR A 5 2.98 7.25 15.57
CA THR A 5 2.18 8.48 15.55
C THR A 5 0.83 8.33 14.84
N LEU A 6 0.61 7.24 14.11
CA LEU A 6 -0.62 6.97 13.37
C LEU A 6 -1.69 6.35 14.28
N PHE A 7 -2.89 6.95 14.26
CA PHE A 7 -4.07 6.41 14.93
C PHE A 7 -5.05 5.85 13.89
N LEU A 8 -5.35 4.56 14.01
CA LEU A 8 -6.35 3.86 13.20
C LEU A 8 -7.68 3.80 13.95
N GLU A 9 -8.79 3.94 13.23
CA GLU A 9 -10.15 3.84 13.77
C GLU A 9 -10.41 2.51 14.49
N ASN A 10 -9.85 1.41 13.98
CA ASN A 10 -9.94 0.07 14.57
C ASN A 10 -8.69 -0.76 14.25
N ASN A 11 -8.71 -2.06 14.55
CA ASN A 11 -7.60 -3.00 14.33
C ASN A 11 -7.80 -3.91 13.11
N LEU A 12 -8.79 -3.62 12.25
CA LEU A 12 -9.01 -4.37 11.01
C LEU A 12 -8.07 -3.84 9.92
N ILE A 13 -7.23 -4.72 9.39
CA ILE A 13 -6.22 -4.39 8.38
C ILE A 13 -6.45 -5.26 7.17
N LEU A 14 -6.59 -4.64 5.99
CA LEU A 14 -6.70 -5.38 4.73
C LEU A 14 -5.30 -5.81 4.27
N ALA A 15 -5.10 -7.13 4.13
CA ALA A 15 -3.83 -7.69 3.71
C ALA A 15 -3.46 -7.29 2.26
N PRO A 16 -2.16 -7.05 1.98
CA PRO A 16 -1.68 -6.81 0.61
C PRO A 16 -1.75 -8.11 -0.18
N MET A 17 -2.51 -8.10 -1.27
CA MET A 17 -2.72 -9.26 -2.13
C MET A 17 -2.63 -8.85 -3.59
N LEU A 18 -1.70 -9.43 -4.33
CA LEU A 18 -1.48 -9.13 -5.73
C LEU A 18 -2.77 -9.40 -6.54
N GLN A 19 -3.17 -8.45 -7.38
CA GLN A 19 -4.41 -8.47 -8.19
C GLN A 19 -5.74 -8.45 -7.42
N VAL A 20 -5.74 -8.56 -6.08
CA VAL A 20 -6.96 -8.47 -5.26
C VAL A 20 -7.11 -7.09 -4.63
N SER A 21 -6.06 -6.60 -3.96
CA SER A 21 -6.03 -5.33 -3.22
C SER A 21 -5.98 -4.07 -4.11
N THR A 22 -6.71 -4.09 -5.23
CA THR A 22 -6.89 -2.98 -6.17
C THR A 22 -7.64 -1.81 -5.53
N ALA A 23 -7.51 -0.61 -6.09
CA ALA A 23 -8.20 0.58 -5.61
C ALA A 23 -9.72 0.38 -5.42
N PRO A 24 -10.49 -0.13 -6.40
CA PRO A 24 -11.92 -0.38 -6.22
C PRO A 24 -12.23 -1.32 -5.04
N PHE A 25 -11.45 -2.39 -4.86
CA PHE A 25 -11.65 -3.34 -3.77
C PHE A 25 -11.34 -2.72 -2.41
N ARG A 26 -10.25 -1.94 -2.30
CA ARG A 26 -9.90 -1.23 -1.05
C ARG A 26 -10.98 -0.22 -0.66
N ARG A 27 -11.53 0.54 -1.62
CA ARG A 27 -12.66 1.46 -1.37
C ARG A 27 -13.90 0.73 -0.88
N PHE A 28 -14.22 -0.41 -1.49
CA PHE A 28 -15.33 -1.25 -1.06
C PHE A 28 -15.11 -1.70 0.40
N CYS A 29 -13.94 -2.24 0.72
CA CYS A 29 -13.60 -2.68 2.07
C CYS A 29 -13.60 -1.52 3.08
N ARG A 30 -13.05 -0.35 2.73
CA ARG A 30 -13.04 0.83 3.61
C ARG A 30 -14.47 1.30 3.90
N LYS A 31 -15.32 1.38 2.87
CA LYS A 31 -16.70 1.86 2.98
C LYS A 31 -17.64 0.89 3.71
N PHE A 32 -17.57 -0.40 3.40
CA PHE A 32 -18.56 -1.38 3.88
C PHE A 32 -18.04 -2.31 4.97
N GLY A 33 -16.72 -2.55 5.01
CA GLY A 33 -16.07 -3.40 6.01
C GLY A 33 -15.52 -2.63 7.21
N ASN A 34 -15.63 -1.29 7.21
CA ASN A 34 -15.06 -0.41 8.22
C ASN A 34 -13.57 -0.73 8.50
N ILE A 35 -12.77 -0.97 7.46
CA ILE A 35 -11.35 -1.35 7.62
C ILE A 35 -10.53 -0.16 8.11
N GLY A 36 -9.75 -0.34 9.19
CA GLY A 36 -8.93 0.73 9.78
C GLY A 36 -7.66 1.07 9.00
N LEU A 37 -7.11 0.13 8.22
CA LEU A 37 -5.94 0.34 7.36
C LEU A 37 -6.04 -0.54 6.10
N VAL A 38 -5.96 0.08 4.92
CA VAL A 38 -5.91 -0.68 3.65
C VAL A 38 -4.48 -0.77 3.12
N SER A 39 -4.15 -1.86 2.42
CA SER A 39 -2.83 -2.04 1.81
C SER A 39 -2.95 -2.07 0.29
N VAL A 40 -2.05 -1.41 -0.43
CA VAL A 40 -1.93 -1.60 -1.89
C VAL A 40 -1.37 -3.00 -2.21
N PRO A 41 -1.46 -3.48 -3.47
CA PRO A 41 -0.78 -4.71 -3.86
C PRO A 41 0.72 -4.60 -3.58
N MET A 42 1.30 -5.71 -3.10
CA MET A 42 2.72 -5.77 -2.76
C MET A 42 3.63 -5.34 -3.93
N LEU A 43 4.64 -4.52 -3.64
CA LEU A 43 5.51 -3.91 -4.63
C LEU A 43 6.93 -4.49 -4.54
N TYR A 44 7.43 -5.00 -5.67
CA TYR A 44 8.81 -5.49 -5.75
C TYR A 44 9.77 -4.33 -5.96
N THR A 45 10.79 -4.19 -5.11
CA THR A 45 11.74 -3.06 -5.15
C THR A 45 12.48 -2.97 -6.48
N LYS A 46 12.92 -4.11 -7.04
CA LYS A 46 13.52 -4.17 -8.39
C LYS A 46 12.60 -3.69 -9.50
N ARG A 47 11.28 -3.84 -9.35
CA ARG A 47 10.29 -3.34 -10.32
C ARG A 47 10.09 -1.82 -10.18
N ILE A 48 10.18 -1.28 -8.97
CA ILE A 48 10.18 0.17 -8.75
C ILE A 48 11.40 0.79 -9.44
N GLU A 49 12.58 0.21 -9.22
CA GLU A 49 13.85 0.65 -9.81
C GLU A 49 13.82 0.64 -11.35
N THR A 50 13.40 -0.48 -11.95
CA THR A 50 13.48 -0.68 -13.41
C THR A 50 12.26 -0.21 -14.19
N HIS A 51 11.08 -0.16 -13.56
CA HIS A 51 9.79 0.06 -14.23
C HIS A 51 8.81 0.91 -13.40
N SER A 52 9.31 1.99 -12.78
CA SER A 52 8.57 2.89 -11.86
C SER A 52 7.19 3.33 -12.37
N ARG A 53 7.07 3.67 -13.67
CA ARG A 53 5.79 4.06 -14.30
C ARG A 53 4.70 2.99 -14.16
N THR A 54 5.08 1.71 -14.23
CA THR A 54 4.12 0.60 -14.09
C THR A 54 3.67 0.40 -12.64
N VAL A 55 4.43 0.91 -11.67
CA VAL A 55 4.10 0.83 -10.24
C VAL A 55 3.13 1.93 -9.82
N LEU A 56 3.21 3.12 -10.44
CA LEU A 56 2.32 4.25 -10.15
C LEU A 56 0.82 3.89 -10.23
N ARG A 57 0.45 2.98 -11.14
CA ARG A 57 -0.94 2.49 -11.27
C ARG A 57 -1.48 1.79 -10.02
N TYR A 58 -0.61 1.28 -9.16
CA TYR A 58 -1.00 0.65 -7.89
C TYR A 58 -1.08 1.68 -6.74
N LEU A 59 -0.40 2.80 -6.90
CA LEU A 59 -0.28 3.91 -5.93
C LEU A 59 -1.25 5.06 -6.21
N HIS A 60 -2.30 4.84 -7.01
CA HIS A 60 -3.29 5.88 -7.29
C HIS A 60 -3.79 6.52 -5.98
N LYS A 61 -3.59 7.85 -5.88
CA LYS A 61 -3.96 8.64 -4.71
C LYS A 61 -5.47 8.74 -4.64
N ILE A 62 -6.06 8.07 -3.66
CA ILE A 62 -7.50 8.09 -3.38
C ILE A 62 -7.65 8.47 -1.92
N GLU A 63 -8.19 9.65 -1.67
CA GLU A 63 -8.24 10.26 -0.35
C GLU A 63 -9.13 9.44 0.60
N GLU A 64 -10.23 8.88 0.06
CA GLU A 64 -11.22 8.11 0.82
C GLU A 64 -10.68 6.77 1.36
N GLU A 65 -9.50 6.35 0.90
CA GLU A 65 -8.86 5.11 1.35
C GLU A 65 -7.93 5.32 2.54
N ARG A 66 -7.66 6.57 2.95
CA ARG A 66 -6.73 6.83 4.04
C ARG A 66 -7.22 6.25 5.37
N PRO A 67 -6.31 5.68 6.19
CA PRO A 67 -4.87 5.49 5.93
C PRO A 67 -4.56 4.28 5.03
N VAL A 68 -3.49 4.38 4.24
CA VAL A 68 -3.02 3.33 3.31
C VAL A 68 -1.59 2.91 3.66
N SER A 69 -1.30 1.61 3.59
CA SER A 69 0.05 1.05 3.74
C SER A 69 0.61 0.54 2.40
N VAL A 70 1.94 0.49 2.30
CA VAL A 70 2.68 -0.07 1.17
C VAL A 70 3.59 -1.17 1.68
N GLN A 71 3.52 -2.35 1.07
CA GLN A 71 4.43 -3.46 1.35
C GLN A 71 5.49 -3.54 0.24
N LEU A 72 6.76 -3.41 0.63
CA LEU A 72 7.91 -3.59 -0.25
C LEU A 72 8.46 -5.02 -0.13
N ILE A 73 8.82 -5.62 -1.27
CA ILE A 73 9.43 -6.96 -1.36
C ILE A 73 10.77 -6.85 -2.10
N GLY A 74 11.85 -7.27 -1.45
CA GLY A 74 13.17 -7.34 -2.05
C GLY A 74 14.27 -7.59 -1.02
N SER A 75 15.44 -7.95 -1.50
CA SER A 75 16.65 -8.23 -0.69
C SER A 75 17.83 -7.29 -1.01
N ASP A 76 17.74 -6.52 -2.11
CA ASP A 76 18.77 -5.58 -2.54
C ASP A 76 18.61 -4.25 -1.80
N LEU A 77 19.66 -3.82 -1.09
CA LEU A 77 19.63 -2.65 -0.21
C LEU A 77 19.46 -1.34 -0.99
N ASP A 78 20.12 -1.20 -2.13
CA ASP A 78 20.08 0.04 -2.91
C ASP A 78 18.74 0.19 -3.62
N ALA A 79 18.18 -0.91 -4.13
CA ALA A 79 16.81 -0.95 -4.64
C ALA A 79 15.78 -0.62 -3.54
N LEU A 80 16.00 -1.08 -2.31
CA LEU A 80 15.12 -0.77 -1.17
C LEU A 80 15.18 0.73 -0.81
N LYS A 81 16.36 1.33 -0.73
CA LYS A 81 16.53 2.78 -0.50
C LYS A 81 15.85 3.60 -1.59
N SER A 82 16.14 3.30 -2.85
CA SER A 82 15.52 3.95 -4.01
C SER A 82 13.99 3.84 -4.00
N SER A 83 13.46 2.70 -3.53
CA SER A 83 12.01 2.50 -3.39
C SER A 83 11.39 3.38 -2.28
N ILE A 84 12.13 3.66 -1.20
CA ILE A 84 11.67 4.56 -0.13
C ILE A 84 11.64 6.00 -0.64
N ASP A 85 12.68 6.44 -1.37
CA ASP A 85 12.74 7.80 -1.92
C ASP A 85 11.67 8.06 -3.00
N PHE A 86 11.21 7.01 -3.68
CA PHE A 86 10.17 7.08 -4.70
C PHE A 86 8.74 7.24 -4.14
N LEU A 87 8.47 6.70 -2.95
CA LEU A 87 7.14 6.62 -2.33
C LEU A 87 6.77 7.89 -1.54
#